data_AF-S5TIW7-F1
#
_entry.id   AF-S5TIW7-F1
#
_cell.length_a   1.000
_cell.length_b   1.000
_cell.length_c   1.000
_cell.angle_alpha   90.00
_cell.angle_beta   90.00
_cell.angle_gamma   90.00
#
_symmetry.space_group_name_H-M   'P 1'
#
loop_
_entity.id
_entity.type
_entity.pdbx_description
1 polymer ?
#
loop_
_entity_poly.entity_id
_entity_poly.type
_entity_poly.pdbx_seq_one_letter_code
_entity_poly.pdbx_strand_id
1 'polypeptide(L)'
;MNIGPAQILIIILVIVLLFGARKLPELARSVGRSMRIFKSEVKEMKDEDAGSTAASATQPTDEDFWNSPENQPRQIPPQQPNPQQPQAQNYQQPNQQNQ
;
A
#
# COMPACT_ATOMS: atom_id res chain seq x y z
N MET A 1 38.67 22.48 17.85
CA MET A 1 38.57 21.04 17.59
C MET A 1 37.41 20.85 16.63
N ASN A 2 37.68 20.67 15.34
CA ASN A 2 36.64 20.64 14.33
C ASN A 2 36.09 19.22 14.22
N ILE A 3 34.79 19.06 14.44
CA ILE A 3 34.11 17.80 14.16
C ILE A 3 34.05 17.64 12.66
N GLY A 4 34.98 16.85 12.13
CA GLY A 4 35.10 16.58 10.71
C GLY A 4 34.16 15.46 10.26
N PRO A 5 33.87 15.37 8.95
CA PRO A 5 33.08 14.28 8.38
C PRO A 5 33.63 12.89 8.74
N ALA A 6 34.94 12.77 8.94
CA ALA A 6 35.58 11.53 9.42
C ALA A 6 35.11 11.10 10.82
N GLN A 7 34.90 12.03 11.76
CA GLN A 7 34.41 11.70 13.11
C GLN A 7 32.93 11.30 13.09
N ILE A 8 32.12 11.96 12.26
CA ILE A 8 30.70 11.58 12.07
C ILE A 8 30.59 10.16 11.52
N LEU A 9 31.42 9.79 10.54
CA LEU A 9 31.47 8.42 10.01
C LEU A 9 31.80 7.38 11.08
N ILE A 10 32.76 7.68 11.96
CA ILE A 10 33.14 6.79 13.06
C ILE A 10 31.96 6.58 14.02
N ILE A 11 31.24 7.65 14.37
CA ILE A 11 30.08 7.56 15.27
C ILE A 11 28.97 6.71 14.63
N ILE A 12 28.67 6.96 13.35
CA ILE A 12 27.68 6.16 12.61
C ILE A 12 28.11 4.68 12.57
N LEU A 13 29.38 4.40 12.33
CA LEU A 13 29.91 3.04 12.31
C LEU A 13 29.69 2.34 13.67
N VAL A 14 29.97 3.02 14.77
CA VAL A 14 29.71 2.48 16.13
C VAL A 14 28.22 2.20 16.34
N ILE A 15 27.34 3.12 15.95
CA ILE A 15 25.88 2.92 16.05
C ILE A 15 25.43 1.73 15.19
N VAL A 16 25.94 1.59 13.96
CA VAL A 16 25.65 0.46 13.08
C VAL A 16 26.12 -0.86 13.70
N LEU A 17 27.25 -0.88 14.41
CA LEU A 17 27.74 -2.10 15.08
C LEU A 17 26.88 -2.47 16.30
N LEU A 18 26.45 -1.48 17.09
CA LEU A 18 25.62 -1.72 18.27
C LEU A 18 24.18 -2.12 17.93
N PHE A 19 23.58 -1.41 16.97
CA PHE A 19 22.19 -1.63 16.56
C PHE A 19 22.07 -2.58 15.37
N GLY A 20 23.12 -2.79 14.58
CA GLY A 20 23.08 -3.60 13.36
C GLY A 20 22.53 -2.86 12.14
N ALA A 21 23.02 -3.23 10.95
CA ALA A 21 22.64 -2.61 9.67
C ALA A 21 21.15 -2.77 9.32
N ARG A 22 20.45 -3.73 9.93
CA ARG A 22 19.00 -3.97 9.69
C ARG A 22 18.09 -3.07 10.52
N LYS A 23 18.50 -2.64 11.72
CA LYS A 23 17.67 -1.85 12.64
C LYS A 23 17.70 -0.35 12.32
N LEU A 24 18.80 0.17 11.80
CA LEU A 24 18.88 1.58 11.35
C LEU A 24 17.86 1.96 10.27
N PRO A 25 17.70 1.22 9.14
CA PRO A 25 16.70 1.56 8.13
C PRO A 25 15.27 1.39 8.66
N GLU A 26 15.04 0.47 9.58
CA GLU A 26 13.75 0.26 10.23
C GLU A 26 13.37 1.45 11.13
N LEU A 27 14.29 1.92 11.98
CA LEU A 27 14.14 3.11 12.81
C LEU A 27 13.99 4.38 11.96
N ALA A 28 14.78 4.52 10.90
CA ALA A 28 14.67 5.65 9.98
C ALA A 28 13.32 5.67 9.25
N ARG A 29 12.81 4.50 8.84
CA ARG A 29 11.48 4.39 8.20
C ARG A 29 10.35 4.71 9.18
N SER A 30 10.40 4.27 10.43
CA SER A 30 9.37 4.58 11.42
C SER A 30 9.36 6.08 11.76
N VAL A 31 10.53 6.65 12.05
CA VAL A 31 10.69 8.09 12.33
C VAL A 31 10.30 8.92 11.12
N GLY A 32 10.69 8.51 9.91
CA GLY A 32 10.35 9.21 8.66
C GLY A 32 8.84 9.27 8.40
N ARG A 33 8.10 8.20 8.72
CA ARG A 33 6.63 8.19 8.63
C ARG A 33 6.00 9.17 9.63
N SER A 34 6.43 9.15 10.89
CA SER A 34 5.95 10.10 11.91
C SER A 34 6.29 11.55 11.54
N MET A 35 7.50 11.81 11.05
CA MET A 35 7.91 13.13 10.59
C MET A 35 7.11 13.62 9.38
N ARG A 36 6.75 12.72 8.45
CA ARG A 36 5.93 13.08 7.28
C ARG A 36 4.54 13.56 7.69
N ILE A 37 3.89 12.82 8.59
CA ILE A 37 2.55 13.15 9.10
C ILE A 37 2.60 14.48 9.87
N PHE A 38 3.57 14.61 10.78
CA PHE A 38 3.77 15.86 11.50
C PHE A 38 4.05 17.04 10.56
N LYS A 39 4.86 16.84 9.51
CA LYS A 39 5.15 17.89 8.52
C LYS A 39 3.92 18.28 7.70
N SER A 40 3.04 17.35 7.36
CA SER A 40 1.79 17.64 6.65
C SER A 40 0.80 18.37 7.55
N GLU A 41 0.63 17.96 8.81
CA GLU A 41 -0.24 18.65 9.76
C GLU A 41 0.27 20.07 10.07
N VAL A 42 1.58 20.22 10.32
CA VAL A 42 2.19 21.54 10.54
C VAL A 42 2.14 22.42 9.28
N LYS A 43 2.15 21.83 8.09
CA LYS A 43 1.98 22.55 6.83
C LYS A 43 0.52 22.98 6.64
N GLU A 44 -0.44 22.11 6.94
CA GLU A 44 -1.88 22.42 6.90
C GLU A 44 -2.21 23.55 7.87
N MET A 45 -1.72 23.51 9.11
CA MET A 45 -1.88 24.61 10.08
C MET A 45 -1.25 25.94 9.61
N LYS A 46 -0.20 25.88 8.78
CA LYS A 46 0.44 27.07 8.18
C LYS A 46 -0.27 27.55 6.92
N ASP A 47 -0.88 26.64 6.17
CA ASP A 47 -1.58 26.89 4.93
C ASP A 47 -3.07 27.21 5.18
N GLU A 48 -3.62 26.96 6.36
CA GLU A 48 -4.93 27.46 6.80
C GLU A 48 -4.95 29.01 6.92
N ASP A 49 -3.78 29.63 7.11
CA ASP A 49 -3.57 31.08 6.93
C ASP A 49 -3.32 31.46 5.45
N ALA A 50 -3.09 30.51 4.54
CA ALA A 50 -2.70 30.73 3.14
C ALA A 50 -3.19 29.63 2.17
N GLY A 51 -4.50 29.41 2.07
CA GLY A 51 -5.18 28.75 0.95
C GLY A 51 -4.65 27.38 0.44
N SER A 52 -5.21 26.29 0.98
CA SER A 52 -5.60 25.01 0.33
C SER A 52 -4.77 24.48 -0.85
N THR A 53 -4.06 23.35 -0.67
CA THR A 53 -3.92 22.20 -1.61
C THR A 53 -2.88 21.18 -1.10
N ALA A 54 -3.29 19.92 -0.91
CA ALA A 54 -2.60 18.71 -1.43
C ALA A 54 -3.26 17.41 -0.91
N ALA A 55 -3.94 16.71 -1.82
CA ALA A 55 -4.55 15.42 -1.59
C ALA A 55 -3.52 14.32 -1.24
N SER A 56 -3.92 13.47 -0.28
CA SER A 56 -3.79 12.01 -0.25
C SER A 56 -2.44 11.37 -0.62
N ALA A 57 -1.79 10.77 0.37
CA ALA A 57 -0.78 9.73 0.14
C ALA A 57 -1.09 8.46 0.94
N THR A 58 -2.21 7.81 0.60
CA THR A 58 -2.35 6.37 0.75
C THR A 58 -1.73 5.75 -0.50
N GLN A 59 -0.43 5.45 -0.45
CA GLN A 59 0.19 4.59 -1.45
C GLN A 59 0.29 3.18 -0.84
N PRO A 60 -0.28 2.16 -1.48
CA PRO A 60 -0.12 0.78 -1.05
C PRO A 60 1.38 0.47 -1.03
N THR A 61 1.86 -0.15 0.04
CA THR A 61 3.23 -0.66 0.10
C THR A 61 3.40 -1.67 -1.04
N ASP A 62 4.50 -1.59 -1.78
CA ASP A 62 4.75 -2.46 -2.95
C ASP A 62 4.64 -3.96 -2.60
N GLU A 63 4.87 -4.34 -1.34
CA GLU A 63 4.74 -5.71 -0.87
C GLU A 63 3.29 -6.21 -0.78
N ASP A 64 2.32 -5.32 -0.49
CA ASP A 64 0.90 -5.67 -0.36
C ASP A 64 0.22 -5.87 -1.74
N PHE A 65 0.71 -5.17 -2.76
CA PHE A 65 0.17 -5.23 -4.12
C PHE A 65 0.48 -6.57 -4.82
N TRP A 66 1.68 -7.11 -4.62
CA TRP A 66 2.10 -8.36 -5.25
C TRP A 66 1.59 -9.62 -4.53
N ASN A 67 1.29 -9.52 -3.23
CA ASN A 67 0.90 -10.68 -2.41
C ASN A 67 -0.63 -10.88 -2.30
N SER A 68 -1.42 -10.10 -3.05
CA SER A 68 -2.88 -10.22 -3.07
C SER A 68 -3.34 -11.45 -3.88
N PRO A 69 -4.20 -12.33 -3.33
CA PRO A 69 -4.65 -13.57 -3.98
C PRO A 69 -5.45 -13.34 -5.28
N GLU A 70 -5.88 -12.11 -5.56
CA GLU A 70 -6.57 -11.73 -6.81
C GLU A 70 -5.62 -11.49 -8.00
N ASN A 71 -4.36 -11.11 -7.74
CA ASN A 71 -3.37 -10.79 -8.79
C ASN A 71 -2.55 -12.00 -9.25
N GLN A 72 -2.82 -13.21 -8.73
CA GLN A 72 -2.21 -14.44 -9.24
C GLN A 72 -2.92 -14.85 -10.56
N PRO A 73 -2.18 -15.03 -11.67
CA PRO A 73 -2.78 -15.43 -12.94
C PRO A 73 -3.47 -16.80 -12.79
N ARG A 74 -4.80 -16.80 -12.98
CA ARG A 74 -5.63 -18.00 -12.91
C ARG A 74 -5.14 -19.03 -13.93
N GLN A 75 -4.77 -20.22 -13.46
CA GLN A 75 -4.50 -21.37 -14.33
C GLN A 75 -5.83 -21.79 -14.99
N ILE A 76 -5.93 -21.67 -16.31
CA ILE A 76 -7.11 -22.04 -17.09
C ILE A 76 -7.20 -23.57 -17.14
N PRO A 77 -8.28 -24.22 -16.66
CA PRO A 77 -8.44 -25.66 -16.84
C PRO A 77 -8.65 -25.99 -18.33
N PRO A 78 -8.08 -27.09 -18.86
CA PRO A 78 -8.32 -27.51 -20.24
C PRO A 78 -9.81 -27.82 -20.46
N GLN A 79 -10.41 -27.18 -21.47
CA GLN A 79 -11.81 -27.36 -21.86
C GLN A 79 -12.06 -28.80 -22.35
N GLN A 80 -12.90 -29.56 -21.65
CA GLN A 80 -13.42 -30.85 -22.11
C GLN A 80 -14.68 -30.64 -22.97
N PRO A 81 -14.87 -31.37 -24.09
CA PRO A 81 -16.05 -31.21 -24.95
C PRO A 81 -17.30 -31.79 -24.28
N ASN A 82 -18.39 -31.03 -24.35
CA ASN A 82 -19.74 -31.36 -23.87
C ASN A 82 -20.29 -32.65 -24.51
N PRO A 83 -20.91 -33.54 -23.70
CA PRO A 83 -22.30 -33.91 -24.01
C PRO A 83 -23.19 -34.11 -22.77
N GLN A 84 -24.35 -33.44 -22.78
CA GLN A 84 -25.59 -33.68 -22.01
C GLN A 84 -25.79 -32.90 -20.70
N GLN A 85 -26.65 -31.88 -20.75
CA GLN A 85 -27.70 -31.65 -19.75
C GLN A 85 -28.88 -30.88 -20.39
N PRO A 86 -30.14 -31.35 -20.30
CA PRO A 86 -31.30 -30.74 -20.96
C PRO A 86 -31.76 -29.44 -20.28
N GLN A 87 -31.95 -28.40 -21.08
CA GLN A 87 -32.57 -27.14 -20.67
C GLN A 87 -34.09 -27.33 -20.50
N ALA A 88 -34.56 -27.59 -19.28
CA ALA A 88 -35.99 -27.67 -18.98
C ALA A 88 -36.29 -27.09 -17.59
N GLN A 89 -36.11 -25.78 -17.42
CA GLN A 89 -36.60 -25.10 -16.21
C GLN A 89 -36.87 -23.60 -16.42
N ASN A 90 -37.66 -23.26 -17.44
CA ASN A 90 -38.38 -22.00 -17.43
C ASN A 90 -39.74 -22.15 -18.14
N TYR A 91 -40.59 -22.96 -17.53
CA TYR A 91 -42.01 -23.04 -17.84
C TYR A 91 -42.76 -22.09 -16.90
N GLN A 92 -43.48 -21.15 -17.51
CA GLN A 92 -44.65 -20.43 -16.99
C GLN A 92 -44.54 -19.71 -15.63
N GLN A 93 -44.65 -18.37 -15.68
CA GLN A 93 -45.87 -17.76 -15.16
C GLN A 93 -46.24 -16.48 -15.92
N PRO A 94 -47.46 -16.42 -16.50
CA PRO A 94 -48.01 -15.21 -17.09
C PRO A 94 -48.60 -14.32 -15.99
N ASN A 95 -48.78 -13.04 -16.34
CA ASN A 95 -50.01 -12.29 -16.17
C ASN A 95 -49.88 -10.97 -15.38
N GLN A 96 -50.46 -9.94 -16.00
CA GLN A 96 -50.96 -8.66 -15.46
C GLN A 96 -49.90 -7.55 -15.36
N GLN A 97 -49.56 -6.83 -16.43
CA GLN A 97 -50.41 -5.97 -17.27
C GLN A 97 -51.52 -5.25 -16.48
N ASN A 98 -51.30 -3.96 -16.27
CA ASN A 98 -52.23 -2.90 -15.88
C ASN A 98 -52.90 -2.98 -14.50
N GLN A 99 -52.39 -2.19 -13.56
CA GLN A 99 -53.16 -1.07 -13.00
C GLN A 99 -52.25 0.15 -12.84
#